data_AF-A0A2P4QPQ7-F1
#
_entry.id   AF-A0A2P4QPQ7-F1
#
_cell.length_a   1.000
_cell.length_b   1.000
_cell.length_c   1.000
_cell.angle_alpha   90.00
_cell.angle_beta   90.00
_cell.angle_gamma   90.00
#
_symmetry.space_group_name_H-M   'P 1'
#
loop_
_entity.id
_entity.type
_entity.pdbx_description
1 polymer ?
#
loop_
_entity_poly.entity_id
_entity_poly.type
_entity_poly.pdbx_seq_one_letter_code
_entity_poly.pdbx_strand_id
1 'polypeptide(L)'
;MECLFNDLFKKKDFERLIKSQIEQAMKSINVHFEFFKSKFHSGKWDWTSLMGPDKKKVLQHFPVTNFISGKRGEDIQELWRNFYDLYMIIRRPSLTDSEIDDLEVKVKEWIYLF
;
A
#
# COMPACT_ATOMS: atom_id res chain seq x y z
N MET A 1 6.00 -13.46 -9.64
CA MET A 1 5.94 -12.87 -8.29
C MET A 1 4.51 -13.05 -7.80
N GLU A 2 4.26 -13.87 -6.79
CA GLU A 2 2.91 -14.00 -6.22
C GLU A 2 2.56 -12.71 -5.46
N CYS A 3 1.27 -12.34 -5.43
CA CYS A 3 0.79 -11.18 -4.69
C CYS A 3 1.02 -11.37 -3.18
N LEU A 4 1.40 -10.31 -2.46
CA LEU A 4 1.62 -10.31 -0.99
C LEU A 4 0.51 -11.06 -0.23
N PHE A 5 -0.75 -10.86 -0.60
CA PHE A 5 -1.88 -11.49 0.08
C PHE A 5 -1.97 -13.00 -0.13
N ASN A 6 -1.53 -13.51 -1.29
CA ASN A 6 -1.47 -14.96 -1.52
C ASN A 6 -0.48 -15.63 -0.56
N ASP A 7 0.63 -14.97 -0.25
CA ASP A 7 1.59 -15.46 0.74
C ASP A 7 1.07 -15.34 2.17
N LEU A 8 0.25 -14.32 2.46
CA LEU A 8 -0.42 -14.21 3.76
C LEU A 8 -1.42 -15.34 3.98
N PHE A 9 -2.18 -15.74 2.96
CA PHE A 9 -3.18 -16.82 3.08
C PHE A 9 -2.58 -18.19 3.42
N LYS A 10 -1.29 -18.40 3.13
CA LYS A 10 -0.57 -19.64 3.47
C LYS A 10 -0.18 -19.71 4.95
N LYS A 11 -0.25 -18.60 5.70
CA LYS A 11 0.13 -18.56 7.12
C LYS A 11 -0.97 -19.15 8.00
N LYS A 12 -0.58 -20.03 8.95
CA LYS A 12 -1.52 -20.66 9.89
C LYS A 12 -2.34 -19.65 10.71
N ASP A 13 -1.75 -18.51 11.02
CA ASP A 13 -2.38 -17.46 11.83
C ASP A 13 -3.19 -16.44 11.01
N PHE A 14 -3.37 -16.68 9.70
CA PHE A 14 -4.06 -15.73 8.83
C PHE A 14 -5.48 -15.43 9.31
N GLU A 15 -6.33 -16.46 9.39
CA GLU A 15 -7.75 -16.30 9.74
C GLU A 15 -7.92 -15.82 11.20
N ARG A 16 -7.03 -16.27 12.10
CA ARG A 16 -7.14 -16.03 13.54
C ARG A 16 -6.67 -14.64 13.96
N LEU A 17 -5.64 -14.10 13.30
CA LEU A 17 -4.95 -12.90 13.77
C LEU A 17 -4.72 -11.90 12.65
N ILE A 18 -3.95 -12.29 11.61
CA ILE A 18 -3.43 -11.37 10.60
C ILE A 18 -4.56 -10.65 9.86
N LYS A 19 -5.62 -11.38 9.49
CA LYS A 19 -6.83 -10.84 8.86
C LYS A 19 -7.37 -9.64 9.64
N SER A 20 -7.68 -9.85 10.92
CA SER A 20 -8.30 -8.82 11.76
C SER A 20 -7.40 -7.60 11.96
N GLN A 21 -6.08 -7.80 12.06
CA GLN A 21 -5.13 -6.70 12.25
C GLN A 21 -5.04 -5.82 10.99
N ILE A 22 -4.99 -6.41 9.81
CA ILE A 22 -4.94 -5.66 8.55
C ILE A 22 -6.26 -4.91 8.32
N GLU A 23 -7.40 -5.57 8.54
CA GLU A 23 -8.73 -4.96 8.40
C GLU A 23 -8.91 -3.77 9.37
N GLN A 24 -8.45 -3.91 10.61
CA GLN A 24 -8.46 -2.81 11.59
C GLN A 24 -7.53 -1.66 11.18
N ALA A 25 -6.33 -1.96 10.67
CA ALA A 25 -5.41 -0.94 10.18
C ALA A 25 -6.01 -0.16 9.00
N MET A 26 -6.66 -0.86 8.04
CA MET A 26 -7.37 -0.21 6.94
C MET A 26 -8.54 0.65 7.43
N LYS A 27 -9.33 0.13 8.38
CA LYS A 27 -10.42 0.88 8.99
C LYS A 27 -9.93 2.13 9.70
N SER A 28 -8.78 2.08 10.37
CA SER A 28 -8.19 3.22 11.09
C SER A 28 -7.83 4.40 10.17
N ILE A 29 -7.61 4.14 8.87
CA ILE A 29 -7.35 5.15 7.85
C ILE A 29 -8.59 5.44 6.98
N ASN A 30 -9.79 5.08 7.46
CA ASN A 30 -11.07 5.24 6.78
C ASN A 30 -11.11 4.57 5.40
N VAL A 31 -10.56 3.37 5.28
CA VAL A 31 -10.65 2.51 4.09
C VAL A 31 -11.46 1.27 4.45
N HIS A 32 -12.54 1.01 3.71
CA HIS A 32 -13.27 -0.23 3.82
C HIS A 32 -12.51 -1.33 3.08
N PHE A 33 -12.05 -2.34 3.81
CA PHE A 33 -11.28 -3.44 3.26
C PHE A 33 -11.52 -4.68 4.11
N GLU A 34 -11.86 -5.79 3.45
CA GLU A 34 -12.13 -7.06 4.10
C GLU A 34 -11.53 -8.20 3.28
N PHE A 35 -11.09 -9.24 3.98
CA PHE A 35 -10.81 -10.53 3.37
C PHE A 35 -12.06 -11.41 3.46
N PHE A 36 -12.41 -12.09 2.37
CA PHE A 36 -13.58 -12.96 2.30
C PHE A 36 -13.28 -14.24 1.53
N LYS A 37 -14.02 -15.32 1.80
CA LYS A 37 -13.94 -16.55 1.01
C LYS A 37 -14.82 -16.38 -0.23
N SER A 38 -14.19 -16.38 -1.41
CA SER A 38 -14.88 -16.23 -2.68
C SER A 38 -15.78 -17.43 -2.95
N LYS A 39 -17.06 -17.16 -3.20
CA LYS A 39 -18.04 -18.17 -3.63
C LYS A 39 -17.75 -18.68 -5.04
N PHE A 40 -17.06 -17.90 -5.86
CA PHE A 40 -16.78 -18.20 -7.27
C PHE A 40 -15.44 -18.92 -7.48
N HIS A 41 -14.51 -18.81 -6.53
CA HIS A 41 -13.18 -19.44 -6.60
C HIS A 41 -13.01 -20.57 -5.59
N SER A 42 -14.03 -21.43 -5.47
CA SER A 42 -13.98 -22.65 -4.64
C SER A 42 -13.64 -22.39 -3.17
N GLY A 43 -14.12 -21.27 -2.60
CA GLY A 43 -13.87 -20.92 -1.19
C GLY A 43 -12.46 -20.40 -0.90
N LYS A 44 -11.66 -20.09 -1.93
CA LYS A 44 -10.38 -19.40 -1.77
C LYS A 44 -10.56 -18.02 -1.16
N TRP A 45 -9.57 -17.61 -0.38
CA TRP A 45 -9.49 -16.25 0.15
C TRP A 45 -9.32 -15.23 -0.97
N ASP A 46 -10.04 -14.13 -0.84
CA ASP A 46 -10.07 -12.99 -1.72
C ASP A 46 -10.20 -11.72 -0.85
N TRP A 47 -10.09 -10.54 -1.45
CA TRP A 47 -10.07 -9.27 -0.72
C TRP A 47 -10.76 -8.14 -1.47
N THR A 48 -11.19 -7.12 -0.72
CA THR A 48 -11.78 -5.90 -1.31
C THR A 48 -10.78 -5.20 -2.24
N SER A 49 -11.16 -5.01 -3.50
CA SER A 49 -10.37 -4.19 -4.43
C SER A 49 -10.36 -2.73 -3.97
N LEU A 50 -9.18 -2.13 -3.86
CA LEU A 50 -9.04 -0.72 -3.49
C LEU A 50 -9.35 0.19 -4.68
N MET A 51 -10.25 1.15 -4.47
CA MET A 51 -10.58 2.17 -5.46
C MET A 51 -9.59 3.34 -5.40
N GLY A 52 -9.58 4.22 -6.41
CA GLY A 52 -8.62 5.32 -6.52
C GLY A 52 -8.39 6.12 -5.23
N PRO A 53 -9.44 6.64 -4.56
CA PRO A 53 -9.30 7.34 -3.28
C PRO A 53 -8.71 6.47 -2.16
N ASP A 54 -9.10 5.20 -2.09
CA ASP A 54 -8.61 4.29 -1.04
C ASP A 54 -7.16 3.87 -1.26
N LYS A 55 -6.74 3.67 -2.52
CA LYS A 55 -5.33 3.45 -2.87
C LYS A 55 -4.45 4.61 -2.35
N LYS A 56 -4.92 5.86 -2.50
CA LYS A 56 -4.20 7.04 -2.00
C LYS A 56 -4.07 7.02 -0.48
N LYS A 57 -5.16 6.76 0.24
CA LYS A 57 -5.13 6.66 1.71
C LYS A 57 -4.17 5.56 2.18
N VAL A 58 -4.16 4.41 1.52
CA VAL A 58 -3.25 3.30 1.84
C VAL A 58 -1.79 3.71 1.62
N LEU A 59 -1.48 4.28 0.46
CA LEU A 59 -0.13 4.79 0.14
C LEU A 59 0.34 5.88 1.11
N GLN A 60 -0.57 6.67 1.66
CA GLN A 60 -0.24 7.79 2.55
C GLN A 60 -0.20 7.42 4.04
N HIS A 61 -1.03 6.46 4.48
CA HIS A 61 -1.29 6.29 5.91
C HIS A 61 -1.18 4.85 6.43
N PHE A 62 -1.21 3.83 5.56
CA PHE A 62 -1.15 2.44 6.05
C PHE A 62 0.19 2.15 6.75
N PRO A 63 0.19 1.59 7.97
CA PRO A 63 1.40 1.42 8.77
C PRO A 63 2.14 0.12 8.40
N VAL A 64 2.88 0.12 7.29
CA VAL A 64 3.59 -1.06 6.76
C VAL A 64 4.51 -1.70 7.79
N THR A 65 5.22 -0.88 8.57
CA THR A 65 6.16 -1.31 9.61
C THR A 65 5.53 -2.15 10.73
N ASN A 66 4.21 -2.06 10.93
CA ASN A 66 3.49 -2.91 11.88
C ASN A 66 3.33 -4.36 11.39
N PHE A 67 3.46 -4.59 10.08
CA PHE A 67 3.21 -5.88 9.44
C PHE A 67 4.45 -6.50 8.78
N ILE A 68 5.45 -5.67 8.46
CA ILE A 68 6.73 -6.09 7.91
C ILE A 68 7.81 -5.55 8.83
N SER A 69 8.53 -6.44 9.50
CA SER A 69 9.56 -6.06 10.46
C SER A 69 10.89 -5.72 9.82
N GLY A 70 11.68 -4.91 10.54
CA GLY A 70 13.04 -4.54 10.17
C GLY A 70 13.12 -3.59 8.98
N LYS A 71 14.34 -3.41 8.46
CA LYS A 71 14.68 -2.44 7.42
C LYS A 71 13.77 -2.55 6.19
N ARG A 72 13.42 -3.78 5.79
CA ARG A 72 12.49 -4.02 4.67
C ARG A 72 11.13 -3.33 4.85
N GLY A 73 10.58 -3.33 6.06
CA GLY A 73 9.30 -2.67 6.33
C GLY A 73 9.38 -1.15 6.24
N GLU A 74 10.50 -0.60 6.72
CA GLU A 74 10.82 0.82 6.62
C GLU A 74 10.97 1.23 5.15
N ASP A 75 11.75 0.48 4.37
CA ASP A 75 11.99 0.75 2.95
C ASP A 75 10.69 0.72 2.13
N ILE A 76 9.83 -0.27 2.36
CA ILE A 76 8.53 -0.34 1.67
C ILE A 76 7.64 0.84 2.09
N GLN A 77 7.64 1.22 3.36
CA GLN A 77 6.86 2.36 3.83
C GLN A 77 7.34 3.65 3.17
N GLU A 78 8.65 3.89 3.15
CA GLU A 78 9.28 5.03 2.50
C GLU A 78 8.96 5.06 1.01
N LEU A 79 9.08 3.93 0.32
CA LEU A 79 8.73 3.80 -1.10
C LEU A 79 7.27 4.21 -1.36
N TRP A 80 6.33 3.84 -0.48
CA TRP A 80 4.92 4.20 -0.61
C TRP A 80 4.69 5.70 -0.38
N ARG A 81 5.34 6.31 0.62
CA ARG A 81 5.21 7.74 0.92
C ARG A 81 5.81 8.59 -0.19
N ASN A 82 7.02 8.26 -0.63
CA ASN A 82 7.70 8.97 -1.72
C ASN A 82 6.89 8.88 -3.02
N PHE A 83 6.34 7.70 -3.34
CA PHE A 83 5.46 7.56 -4.51
C PHE A 83 4.18 8.39 -4.40
N TYR A 84 3.56 8.45 -3.22
CA TYR A 84 2.38 9.28 -2.98
C TYR A 84 2.70 10.76 -3.23
N ASP A 85 3.83 11.27 -2.71
CA ASP A 85 4.24 12.66 -2.89
C ASP A 85 4.49 13.00 -4.35
N LEU A 86 5.21 12.14 -5.08
CA LEU A 86 5.43 12.26 -6.52
C LEU A 86 4.09 12.30 -7.28
N TYR A 87 3.19 11.38 -6.98
CA TYR A 87 1.87 11.33 -7.60
C TYR A 87 1.08 12.61 -7.33
N MET A 88 1.14 13.17 -6.12
CA MET A 88 0.43 14.40 -5.78
C MET A 88 0.97 15.61 -6.54
N ILE A 89 2.29 15.70 -6.76
CA ILE A 89 2.90 16.75 -7.59
C ILE A 89 2.41 16.64 -9.04
N ILE A 90 2.47 15.44 -9.64
CA ILE A 90 2.07 15.18 -11.03
C ILE A 90 0.58 15.52 -11.27
N ARG A 91 -0.26 15.44 -10.23
CA ARG A 91 -1.70 15.74 -10.33
C ARG A 91 -2.04 17.21 -10.19
N ARG A 92 -1.07 18.11 -9.93
CA ARG A 92 -1.31 19.54 -9.85
C ARG A 92 -1.63 20.10 -11.24
N PRO A 93 -2.53 21.09 -11.36
CA PRO A 93 -2.92 21.64 -12.65
C PRO A 93 -1.79 22.40 -13.36
N SER A 94 -0.83 22.92 -12.59
CA SER A 94 0.35 23.60 -13.09
C SER A 94 1.52 23.40 -12.12
N LEU A 95 2.73 23.45 -12.66
CA LEU A 95 4.00 23.42 -11.95
C LEU A 95 4.87 24.55 -12.47
N THR A 96 5.69 25.11 -11.59
CA THR A 96 6.78 26.01 -11.97
C THR A 96 7.99 25.22 -12.48
N ASP A 97 8.89 25.85 -13.24
CA ASP A 97 10.10 25.19 -13.74
C ASP A 97 10.94 24.61 -12.59
N SER A 98 11.08 25.34 -11.48
CA SER A 98 11.76 24.85 -10.27
C SER A 98 11.09 23.61 -9.67
N GLU A 99 9.75 23.52 -9.68
CA GLU A 99 9.04 22.34 -9.18
C GLU A 99 9.19 21.14 -10.12
N ILE A 100 9.42 21.39 -11.42
CA ILE A 100 9.71 20.34 -12.41
C ILE A 100 11.12 19.81 -12.19
N ASP A 101 12.11 20.67 -11.99
CA ASP A 101 13.49 20.28 -11.67
C ASP A 101 13.55 19.45 -10.37
N ASP A 102 12.85 19.89 -9.32
CA ASP A 102 12.74 19.17 -8.06
C ASP A 102 12.04 17.81 -8.24
N LEU A 103 11.01 17.74 -9.09
CA LEU A 103 10.33 16.49 -9.41
C LEU A 103 11.28 15.50 -10.09
N GLU A 104 12.11 15.96 -11.04
CA GLU A 104 13.10 15.11 -11.71
C GLU A 104 14.09 14.49 -10.71
N VAL A 105 14.61 15.31 -9.78
CA VAL A 105 15.51 14.83 -8.72
C VAL A 105 14.82 13.78 -7.86
N LYS A 106 13.62 14.06 -7.35
CA LYS A 106 12.87 13.14 -6.48
C LYS A 106 12.49 11.84 -7.18
N VAL A 107 12.15 11.88 -8.48
CA VAL A 107 11.86 10.67 -9.26
C VAL A 107 13.12 9.82 -9.40
N LYS A 108 14.29 10.42 -9.67
CA LYS A 108 15.56 9.69 -9.73
C LYS A 108 15.88 9.03 -8.39
N GLU A 109 15.79 9.77 -7.30
CA GLU A 109 16.01 9.24 -5.95
C GLU A 109 15.06 8.08 -5.64
N TRP A 110 13.78 8.24 -5.95
CA TRP A 110 12.78 7.19 -5.74
C TRP A 110 13.07 5.92 -6.55
N ILE A 111 13.53 6.05 -7.80
CA ILE A 111 13.94 4.92 -8.63
C ILE A 111 15.16 4.21 -8.02
N TYR A 112 16.11 4.95 -7.44
CA TYR A 112 17.29 4.36 -6.80
C TYR A 112 16.99 3.64 -5.46
N LEU A 113 15.80 3.83 -4.88
CA LEU A 113 15.34 3.06 -3.71
C LEU A 113 14.84 1.64 -4.08
N PHE A 114 14.71 1.34 -5.38
CA PHE A 114 14.29 0.05 -5.93
C PHE A 114 15.47 -0.73 -6.53
#